data_AF-A0A8H4VVH0-F1
#
_entry.id   AF-A0A8H4VVH0-F1
#
_cell.length_a   1.000
_cell.length_b   1.000
_cell.length_c   1.000
_cell.angle_alpha   90.00
_cell.angle_beta   90.00
_cell.angle_gamma   90.00
#
_symmetry.space_group_name_H-M   'P 1'
#
loop_
_entity.id
_entity.type
_entity.pdbx_description
1 polymer ?
#
loop_
_entity_poly.entity_id
_entity_poly.type
_entity_poly.pdbx_seq_one_letter_code
_entity_poly.pdbx_strand_id
1 'polypeptide(L)'
;MYSQFKATGLEFYGKGINIVDGSATASLGRTPYNGRLDETLGQDSYFSGITFGIGVKDFTDAGVIARGKHFALYEQETSRMASGDSDTAPYSSVADDKTLHETYLCSPEFRPFYDGVKQGLGDMMCAMNKVNGTLSCENSELLMDLLKTELGFPGLVRPDAGAQSTAFGSFNGGLDYSSSSIWSSNTILAGIANGTLTQARLDDMAVGETADVDVRANHSAIVRTVGAAALVLLKNENNDMSSEGVDRTELRNTEQDTMVTSVASNCNNTIVVVNTVGARISDTWIKNENITAVIYGGLLGQESGNSLVDILYRAVNPSGRLTHTISKNESNYNVNVCETAVCNYTEGNYIDYKYFDKYNVTLRYEFGFGLSFTTFDYSELSVSITNSSAISSTYPTGVLSVGGKTDL
;
A
#
# COMPACT_ATOMS: atom_id res chain seq x y z
N MET A 1 -9.22 -4.70 -11.20
CA MET A 1 -8.49 -3.46 -10.88
C MET A 1 -9.05 -2.30 -11.69
N TYR A 2 -8.79 -2.18 -13.00
CA TYR A 2 -9.29 -1.08 -13.87
C TYR A 2 -10.73 -0.64 -13.56
N SER A 3 -11.69 -1.55 -13.74
CA SER A 3 -13.11 -1.24 -13.58
C SER A 3 -13.49 -0.82 -12.16
N GLN A 4 -12.76 -1.30 -11.14
CA GLN A 4 -13.03 -0.98 -9.74
C GLN A 4 -12.60 0.44 -9.40
N PHE A 5 -11.33 0.77 -9.65
CA PHE A 5 -10.82 2.11 -9.36
C PHE A 5 -11.51 3.15 -10.23
N LYS A 6 -11.81 2.84 -11.50
CA LYS A 6 -12.58 3.74 -12.36
C LYS A 6 -13.98 3.98 -11.83
N ALA A 7 -14.68 2.93 -11.38
CA ALA A 7 -15.99 3.06 -10.77
C ALA A 7 -15.94 3.95 -9.51
N THR A 8 -14.99 3.69 -8.61
CA THR A 8 -14.77 4.52 -7.43
C THR A 8 -14.45 5.97 -7.82
N GLY A 9 -13.59 6.18 -8.81
CA GLY A 9 -13.26 7.50 -9.36
C GLY A 9 -14.48 8.24 -9.91
N LEU A 10 -15.37 7.53 -10.62
CA LEU A 10 -16.64 8.10 -11.10
C LEU A 10 -17.59 8.47 -9.96
N GLU A 11 -17.55 7.77 -8.82
CA GLU A 11 -18.31 8.16 -7.63
C GLU A 11 -17.74 9.40 -6.95
N PHE A 12 -16.42 9.49 -6.83
CA PHE A 12 -15.74 10.70 -6.34
C PHE A 12 -16.05 11.90 -7.24
N TYR A 13 -15.91 11.71 -8.55
CA TYR A 13 -16.29 12.70 -9.55
C TYR A 13 -17.75 13.13 -9.39
N GLY A 14 -18.67 12.16 -9.29
CA GLY A 14 -20.10 12.41 -9.12
C GLY A 14 -20.48 13.10 -7.81
N LYS A 15 -19.59 13.12 -6.81
CA LYS A 15 -19.75 13.88 -5.55
C LYS A 15 -19.12 15.27 -5.61
N GLY A 16 -18.53 15.67 -6.75
CA GLY A 16 -17.80 16.92 -6.89
C GLY A 16 -16.44 16.92 -6.17
N ILE A 17 -15.81 15.75 -6.04
CA ILE A 17 -14.49 15.63 -5.39
C ILE A 17 -13.42 15.68 -6.47
N ASN A 18 -12.60 16.74 -6.46
CA ASN A 18 -11.51 16.93 -7.44
C ASN A 18 -10.32 15.99 -7.20
N ILE A 19 -10.03 15.68 -5.94
CA ILE A 19 -8.82 14.96 -5.53
C ILE A 19 -9.20 13.79 -4.62
N VAL A 20 -8.82 12.59 -5.01
CA VAL A 20 -9.12 11.36 -4.28
C VAL A 20 -7.90 10.89 -3.50
N ASP A 21 -8.06 10.68 -2.19
CA ASP A 21 -7.11 9.91 -1.37
C ASP A 21 -7.12 8.44 -1.75
N GLY A 22 -6.50 8.12 -2.89
CA GLY A 22 -6.77 6.87 -3.57
C GLY A 22 -5.59 6.41 -4.40
N SER A 23 -5.48 5.08 -4.41
CA SER A 23 -4.27 4.34 -4.73
C SER A 23 -3.23 4.55 -3.63
N ALA A 24 -3.01 3.50 -2.84
CA ALA A 24 -2.00 3.48 -1.79
C ALA A 24 -0.99 2.38 -2.10
N THR A 25 0.28 2.68 -1.89
CA THR A 25 1.37 1.71 -1.98
C THR A 25 2.14 1.59 -0.66
N ALA A 26 1.86 2.47 0.31
CA ALA A 26 2.37 2.37 1.67
C ALA A 26 1.20 2.42 2.69
N SER A 27 1.17 1.54 3.69
CA SER A 27 2.24 0.60 4.08
C SER A 27 2.43 -0.57 3.11
N LEU A 28 3.68 -0.82 2.71
CA LEU A 28 4.00 -1.92 1.81
C LEU A 28 3.81 -3.26 2.51
N GLY A 29 4.05 -3.31 3.82
CA GLY A 29 3.85 -4.49 4.64
C GLY A 29 5.15 -5.09 5.15
N ARG A 30 6.05 -4.21 5.62
CA ARG A 30 7.26 -4.61 6.34
C ARG A 30 6.94 -5.53 7.53
N THR A 31 5.82 -5.28 8.22
CA THR A 31 5.33 -6.11 9.33
C THR A 31 3.90 -6.59 9.05
N PRO A 32 3.57 -7.87 9.31
CA PRO A 32 2.20 -8.40 9.13
C PRO A 32 1.19 -7.85 10.16
N TYR A 33 1.69 -7.16 11.18
CA TYR A 33 0.91 -6.56 12.25
C TYR A 33 0.37 -5.17 11.89
N ASN A 34 0.80 -4.58 10.78
CA ASN A 34 0.40 -3.23 10.43
C ASN A 34 -1.13 -3.10 10.32
N GLY A 35 -1.67 -2.04 10.93
CA GLY A 35 -3.11 -1.80 11.07
C GLY A 35 -3.86 -1.48 9.77
N ARG A 36 -3.15 -1.09 8.71
CA ARG A 36 -3.70 -0.56 7.44
C ARG A 36 -3.26 -1.34 6.19
N LEU A 37 -2.86 -2.60 6.36
CA LEU A 37 -2.46 -3.46 5.24
C LEU A 37 -3.58 -3.68 4.22
N ASP A 38 -4.83 -3.38 4.56
CA ASP A 38 -5.99 -3.47 3.69
C ASP A 38 -6.13 -2.33 2.69
N GLU A 39 -5.45 -1.22 2.93
CA GLU A 39 -5.44 -0.08 2.00
C GLU A 39 -4.49 -0.29 0.82
N THR A 40 -3.55 -1.23 0.95
CA THR A 40 -2.66 -1.68 -0.13
C THR A 40 -3.06 -3.07 -0.60
N LEU A 41 -2.66 -3.43 -1.82
CA LEU A 41 -3.13 -4.68 -2.44
C LEU A 41 -2.19 -5.86 -2.18
N GLY A 42 -0.95 -5.64 -1.76
CA GLY A 42 -0.03 -6.73 -1.44
C GLY A 42 1.34 -6.29 -0.94
N GLN A 43 2.04 -7.26 -0.35
CA GLN A 43 3.33 -7.11 0.34
C GLN A 43 4.52 -7.38 -0.58
N ASP A 44 4.43 -6.88 -1.82
CA ASP A 44 5.48 -6.98 -2.83
C ASP A 44 5.61 -5.68 -3.59
N SER A 45 6.84 -5.21 -3.77
CA SER A 45 7.12 -3.92 -4.40
C SER A 45 6.70 -3.86 -5.88
N TYR A 46 6.79 -4.98 -6.62
CA TYR A 46 6.36 -5.03 -8.02
C TYR A 46 4.84 -5.05 -8.14
N PHE A 47 4.20 -5.98 -7.43
CA PHE A 47 2.75 -6.11 -7.45
C PHE A 47 2.08 -4.81 -6.94
N SER A 48 2.57 -4.26 -5.83
CA SER A 48 2.06 -3.00 -5.27
C SER A 48 2.21 -1.86 -6.29
N GLY A 49 3.35 -1.76 -6.97
CA GLY A 49 3.58 -0.79 -8.05
C GLY A 49 2.61 -0.84 -9.21
N ILE A 50 2.41 -2.03 -9.78
CA ILE A 50 1.44 -2.21 -10.86
C ILE A 50 0.05 -1.81 -10.40
N THR A 51 -0.35 -2.26 -9.21
CA THR A 51 -1.69 -1.94 -8.69
C THR A 51 -1.86 -0.45 -8.41
N PHE A 52 -0.80 0.20 -7.90
CA PHE A 52 -0.78 1.62 -7.63
C PHE A 52 -0.90 2.44 -8.92
N GLY A 53 -0.09 2.11 -9.93
CA GLY A 53 -0.12 2.76 -11.24
C GLY A 53 -1.45 2.58 -11.97
N ILE A 54 -2.03 1.36 -11.91
CA ILE A 54 -3.38 1.11 -12.45
C ILE A 54 -4.39 2.00 -11.72
N GLY A 55 -4.40 2.01 -10.39
CA GLY A 55 -5.31 2.85 -9.61
C GLY A 55 -5.21 4.34 -9.97
N VAL A 56 -3.98 4.87 -10.10
CA VAL A 56 -3.73 6.25 -10.53
C VAL A 56 -4.32 6.50 -11.91
N LYS A 57 -4.00 5.65 -12.88
CA LYS A 57 -4.51 5.77 -14.25
C LYS A 57 -6.04 5.78 -14.27
N ASP A 58 -6.66 4.93 -13.47
CA ASP A 58 -8.10 4.72 -13.47
C ASP A 58 -8.86 5.91 -12.87
N PHE A 59 -8.32 6.52 -11.81
CA PHE A 59 -8.83 7.77 -11.26
C PHE A 59 -8.71 8.92 -12.27
N THR A 60 -7.55 9.05 -12.91
CA THR A 60 -7.33 10.06 -13.95
C THR A 60 -8.27 9.85 -15.14
N ASP A 61 -8.46 8.61 -15.60
CA ASP A 61 -9.43 8.26 -16.65
C ASP A 61 -10.90 8.55 -16.26
N ALA A 62 -11.20 8.60 -14.95
CA ALA A 62 -12.52 8.96 -14.42
C ALA A 62 -12.70 10.49 -14.28
N GLY A 63 -11.65 11.29 -14.50
CA GLY A 63 -11.69 12.75 -14.42
C GLY A 63 -11.42 13.31 -13.02
N VAL A 64 -10.85 12.52 -12.11
CA VAL A 64 -10.41 12.98 -10.77
C VAL A 64 -8.90 12.83 -10.62
N ILE A 65 -8.30 13.70 -9.81
CA ILE A 65 -6.86 13.67 -9.54
C ILE A 65 -6.60 12.60 -8.47
N ALA A 66 -5.76 11.62 -8.79
CA ALA A 66 -5.29 10.65 -7.79
C ALA A 66 -4.26 11.30 -6.87
N ARG A 67 -4.46 11.18 -5.55
CA ARG A 67 -3.48 11.48 -4.51
C ARG A 67 -2.90 10.19 -3.97
N GLY A 68 -1.67 9.92 -4.37
CA GLY A 68 -0.91 8.74 -3.97
C GLY A 68 -0.48 8.85 -2.51
N LYS A 69 -0.47 7.73 -1.78
CA LYS A 69 -0.10 7.71 -0.36
C LYS A 69 0.56 6.39 0.09
N HIS A 70 1.33 6.37 1.17
CA HIS A 70 1.90 7.50 1.91
C HIS A 70 3.40 7.57 1.61
N PHE A 71 3.92 8.73 1.20
CA PHE A 71 5.31 8.87 0.77
C PHE A 71 6.21 9.37 1.93
N ALA A 72 7.14 8.59 2.47
CA ALA A 72 7.48 7.19 2.20
C ALA A 72 7.93 6.49 3.50
N LEU A 73 8.21 5.18 3.43
CA LEU A 73 8.65 4.36 4.57
C LEU A 73 7.68 4.39 5.77
N TYR A 74 6.39 4.44 5.46
CA TYR A 74 5.31 4.43 6.44
C TYR A 74 4.84 3.00 6.67
N GLU A 75 5.45 2.29 7.61
CA GLU A 75 5.29 0.83 7.74
C GLU A 75 4.66 0.37 9.07
N GLN A 76 4.22 1.29 9.92
CA GLN A 76 3.46 1.00 11.13
C GLN A 76 2.62 2.20 11.58
N GLU A 77 1.54 1.91 12.32
CA GLU A 77 0.66 2.92 12.90
C GLU A 77 1.15 3.40 14.28
N THR A 78 1.80 2.51 15.03
CA THR A 78 2.26 2.80 16.39
C THR A 78 3.28 3.93 16.37
N SER A 79 3.04 4.96 17.18
CA SER A 79 3.86 6.18 17.25
C SER A 79 3.97 6.96 15.93
N ARG A 80 2.99 6.81 15.00
CA ARG A 80 3.00 7.50 13.70
C ARG A 80 2.96 9.03 13.78
N MET A 81 2.37 9.59 14.84
CA MET A 81 2.24 11.02 15.07
C MET A 81 2.59 11.35 16.52
N ALA A 82 2.91 12.62 16.78
CA ALA A 82 2.88 13.14 18.13
C ALA A 82 1.42 13.18 18.60
N SER A 83 1.05 12.33 19.56
CA SER A 83 -0.27 12.41 20.21
C SER A 83 -0.38 13.78 20.87
N GLY A 84 -1.51 14.47 20.69
CA GLY A 84 -1.73 15.86 21.12
C GLY A 84 -1.61 16.18 22.62
N ASP A 85 -1.18 15.20 23.43
CA ASP A 85 -0.91 15.33 24.87
C ASP A 85 0.46 14.72 25.28
N SER A 86 1.24 14.21 24.33
CA SER A 86 2.55 13.58 24.58
C SER A 86 3.63 14.24 23.73
N ASP A 87 4.69 14.73 24.37
CA ASP A 87 5.94 15.23 23.77
C ASP A 87 6.71 14.19 22.92
N THR A 88 6.12 13.03 22.63
CA THR A 88 6.75 11.97 21.83
C THR A 88 6.63 12.30 20.35
N ALA A 89 7.75 12.71 19.76
CA ALA A 89 7.88 12.89 18.32
C ALA A 89 7.57 11.58 17.57
N PRO A 90 7.09 11.65 16.30
CA PRO A 90 6.84 10.46 15.51
C PRO A 90 8.10 9.60 15.33
N TYR A 91 7.91 8.29 15.15
CA TYR A 91 9.02 7.36 14.93
C TYR A 91 9.80 7.71 13.65
N SER A 92 11.08 7.37 13.64
CA SER A 92 11.94 7.53 12.46
C SER A 92 12.24 6.19 11.81
N SER A 93 11.80 6.03 10.58
CA SER A 93 12.25 4.96 9.69
C SER A 93 13.68 5.26 9.22
N VAL A 94 14.58 4.29 9.39
CA VAL A 94 15.98 4.38 8.93
C VAL A 94 16.24 3.19 8.02
N ALA A 95 16.28 3.45 6.71
CA ALA A 95 16.57 2.46 5.68
C ALA A 95 17.86 2.82 4.95
N ASP A 96 18.61 1.81 4.52
CA ASP A 96 19.74 2.05 3.61
C ASP A 96 19.24 2.42 2.21
N ASP A 97 20.13 3.04 1.42
CA ASP A 97 19.83 3.54 0.08
C ASP A 97 19.30 2.43 -0.85
N LYS A 98 19.91 1.24 -0.78
CA LYS A 98 19.49 0.09 -1.57
C LYS A 98 18.07 -0.33 -1.23
N THR A 99 17.72 -0.32 0.05
CA THR A 99 16.41 -0.72 0.54
C THR A 99 15.34 0.29 0.17
N LEU A 100 15.68 1.56 0.33
CA LEU A 100 14.82 2.67 -0.07
C LEU A 100 14.49 2.57 -1.57
N HIS A 101 15.49 2.39 -2.44
CA HIS A 101 15.28 2.29 -3.87
C HIS A 101 14.61 0.96 -4.27
N GLU A 102 15.15 -0.20 -3.91
CA GLU A 102 14.66 -1.48 -4.42
C GLU A 102 13.31 -1.94 -3.85
N THR A 103 12.95 -1.48 -2.65
CA THR A 103 11.72 -1.93 -1.98
C THR A 103 10.65 -0.84 -1.90
N TYR A 104 11.00 0.39 -1.54
CA TYR A 104 10.01 1.40 -1.15
C TYR A 104 9.79 2.55 -2.15
N LEU A 105 10.75 2.84 -3.02
CA LEU A 105 10.65 3.93 -4.02
C LEU A 105 10.51 3.39 -5.45
N CYS A 106 11.58 2.76 -5.95
CA CYS A 106 11.76 2.36 -7.34
C CYS A 106 13.11 1.66 -7.55
N SER A 107 13.10 0.46 -8.14
CA SER A 107 14.23 -0.07 -8.91
C SER A 107 13.77 -0.37 -10.35
N PRO A 108 14.70 -0.53 -11.32
CA PRO A 108 14.38 -0.80 -12.73
C PRO A 108 13.37 -1.90 -13.03
N GLU A 109 13.06 -2.76 -12.08
CA GLU A 109 12.15 -3.88 -12.27
C GLU A 109 10.97 -3.87 -11.27
N PHE A 110 10.93 -2.97 -10.27
CA PHE A 110 9.97 -3.01 -9.12
C PHE A 110 9.51 -1.58 -8.73
N ARG A 111 8.21 -1.25 -8.81
CA ARG A 111 7.78 0.15 -9.06
C ARG A 111 6.58 0.68 -8.26
N PRO A 112 6.61 0.71 -6.91
CA PRO A 112 5.51 1.22 -6.09
C PRO A 112 5.09 2.65 -6.47
N PHE A 113 6.00 3.64 -6.45
CA PHE A 113 5.65 5.04 -6.74
C PHE A 113 5.91 5.47 -8.19
N TYR A 114 6.90 4.87 -8.86
CA TYR A 114 7.22 5.13 -10.27
C TYR A 114 6.00 4.92 -11.18
N ASP A 115 5.29 3.80 -11.02
CA ASP A 115 4.19 3.45 -11.91
C ASP A 115 3.05 4.47 -11.78
N GLY A 116 2.81 5.01 -10.59
CA GLY A 116 1.85 6.11 -10.43
C GLY A 116 2.29 7.39 -11.13
N VAL A 117 3.53 7.84 -10.92
CA VAL A 117 4.03 9.07 -11.57
C VAL A 117 3.95 8.96 -13.09
N LYS A 118 4.35 7.81 -13.66
CA LYS A 118 4.27 7.54 -15.10
C LYS A 118 2.83 7.50 -15.64
N GLN A 119 1.89 7.06 -14.82
CA GLN A 119 0.47 7.00 -15.16
C GLN A 119 -0.27 8.34 -14.92
N GLY A 120 0.47 9.41 -14.61
CA GLY A 120 -0.09 10.75 -14.47
C GLY A 120 -0.60 11.07 -13.07
N LEU A 121 0.10 10.60 -12.03
CA LEU A 121 -0.17 11.02 -10.66
C LEU A 121 -0.11 12.55 -10.57
N GLY A 122 -1.19 13.17 -10.11
CA GLY A 122 -1.27 14.62 -9.97
C GLY A 122 -0.99 15.12 -8.56
N ASP A 123 -1.03 14.23 -7.56
CA ASP A 123 -0.83 14.60 -6.17
C ASP A 123 -0.18 13.49 -5.33
N MET A 124 0.64 13.86 -4.34
CA MET A 124 1.31 12.92 -3.43
C MET A 124 1.16 13.36 -1.97
N MET A 125 0.73 12.44 -1.12
CA MET A 125 0.65 12.64 0.33
C MET A 125 1.96 12.23 1.00
N CYS A 126 2.62 13.16 1.68
CA CYS A 126 3.77 12.85 2.53
C CYS A 126 3.31 12.23 3.86
N ALA A 127 4.06 11.25 4.34
CA ALA A 127 3.71 10.45 5.51
C ALA A 127 3.94 11.15 6.86
N MET A 128 3.34 10.60 7.92
CA MET A 128 3.44 11.14 9.28
C MET A 128 4.77 10.83 9.98
N ASN A 129 5.47 9.76 9.56
CA ASN A 129 6.74 9.34 10.16
C ASN A 129 7.91 10.27 9.81
N LYS A 130 9.02 10.10 10.52
CA LYS A 130 10.33 10.63 10.11
C LYS A 130 11.05 9.62 9.21
N VAL A 131 11.90 10.13 8.33
CA VAL A 131 12.88 9.36 7.56
C VAL A 131 14.25 9.91 7.89
N ASN A 132 15.14 9.04 8.38
CA ASN A 132 16.50 9.40 8.81
C ASN A 132 16.57 10.59 9.80
N GLY A 133 15.56 10.70 10.67
CA GLY A 133 15.46 11.74 11.70
C GLY A 133 14.70 13.00 11.30
N THR A 134 14.38 13.18 10.01
CA THR A 134 13.67 14.34 9.47
C THR A 134 12.22 13.98 9.17
N LEU A 135 11.26 14.87 9.51
CA LEU A 135 9.84 14.65 9.20
C LEU A 135 9.63 14.50 7.69
N SER A 136 8.87 13.50 7.26
CA SER A 136 8.71 13.21 5.81
C SER A 136 8.16 14.42 5.04
N CYS A 137 7.24 15.18 5.63
CA CYS A 137 6.67 16.40 5.04
C CYS A 137 7.59 17.64 5.09
N GLU A 138 8.78 17.53 5.70
CA GLU A 138 9.77 18.61 5.81
C GLU A 138 11.16 18.15 5.32
N ASN A 139 11.21 17.01 4.61
CA ASN A 139 12.46 16.39 4.15
C ASN A 139 12.68 16.70 2.67
N SER A 140 13.59 17.63 2.37
CA SER A 140 13.93 18.03 1.00
C SER A 140 14.61 16.90 0.21
N GLU A 141 15.42 16.08 0.86
CA GLU A 141 16.05 14.92 0.19
C GLU A 141 14.96 13.94 -0.27
N LEU A 142 13.93 13.73 0.54
CA LEU A 142 12.82 12.84 0.20
C LEU A 142 11.91 13.44 -0.88
N LEU A 143 11.42 14.68 -0.71
CA LEU A 143 10.39 15.24 -1.59
C LEU A 143 10.96 15.96 -2.82
N MET A 144 12.07 16.70 -2.68
CA MET A 144 12.65 17.45 -3.78
C MET A 144 13.62 16.59 -4.60
N ASP A 145 14.54 15.89 -3.93
CA ASP A 145 15.57 15.11 -4.63
C ASP A 145 14.99 13.79 -5.16
N LEU A 146 14.38 12.96 -4.29
CA LEU A 146 13.89 11.65 -4.72
C LEU A 146 12.56 11.75 -5.50
N LEU A 147 11.53 12.42 -4.97
CA LEU A 147 10.23 12.46 -5.63
C LEU A 147 10.18 13.41 -6.85
N LYS A 148 10.52 14.69 -6.69
CA LYS A 148 10.40 15.66 -7.78
C LYS A 148 11.52 15.54 -8.82
N THR A 149 12.75 15.26 -8.39
CA THR A 149 13.91 15.21 -9.31
C THR A 149 14.15 13.81 -9.86
N GLU A 150 14.36 12.80 -9.02
CA GLU A 150 14.69 11.46 -9.47
C GLU A 150 13.52 10.73 -10.12
N LEU A 151 12.34 10.74 -9.49
CA LEU A 151 11.11 10.18 -10.08
C LEU A 151 10.46 11.14 -11.09
N GLY A 152 10.93 12.38 -11.20
CA GLY A 152 10.39 13.36 -12.15
C GLY A 152 8.90 13.68 -11.92
N PHE A 153 8.45 13.68 -10.66
CA PHE A 153 7.05 13.95 -10.31
C PHE A 153 6.70 15.43 -10.53
N PRO A 154 5.75 15.75 -11.44
CA PRO A 154 5.38 17.12 -11.75
C PRO A 154 4.19 17.64 -10.93
N GLY A 155 3.61 16.79 -10.07
CA GLY A 155 2.39 17.10 -9.32
C GLY A 155 2.66 17.79 -7.99
N LEU A 156 1.59 17.94 -7.20
CA LEU A 156 1.62 18.62 -5.91
C LEU A 156 1.92 17.65 -4.78
N VAL A 157 2.64 18.12 -3.76
CA VAL A 157 2.85 17.37 -2.51
C VAL A 157 2.01 17.99 -1.38
N ARG A 158 1.26 17.16 -0.66
CA ARG A 158 0.40 17.56 0.47
C ARG A 158 0.74 16.80 1.75
N PRO A 159 0.49 17.39 2.93
CA PRO A 159 0.69 16.72 4.20
C PRO A 159 -0.48 15.80 4.49
N ASP A 160 -0.18 14.64 5.07
CA ASP A 160 -1.19 13.90 5.82
C ASP A 160 -1.69 14.73 7.02
N ALA A 161 -2.87 14.39 7.53
CA ALA A 161 -3.50 15.08 8.63
C ALA A 161 -2.60 15.05 9.88
N GLY A 162 -2.05 16.20 10.26
CA GLY A 162 -1.15 16.33 11.42
C GLY A 162 0.33 16.01 11.14
N ALA A 163 0.72 15.70 9.90
CA ALA A 163 2.11 15.40 9.55
C ALA A 163 3.01 16.65 9.41
N GLN A 164 2.40 17.82 9.19
CA GLN A 164 3.11 19.09 9.07
C GLN A 164 3.36 19.72 10.45
N SER A 165 4.61 20.06 10.78
CA SER A 165 4.97 20.65 12.08
C SER A 165 5.36 22.13 12.00
N THR A 166 6.16 22.52 11.00
CA THR A 166 6.71 23.87 10.87
C THR A 166 6.38 24.49 9.52
N ALA A 167 6.27 25.82 9.47
CA ALA A 167 6.00 26.53 8.22
C ALA A 167 7.19 26.49 7.26
N PHE A 168 8.36 26.96 7.70
CA PHE A 168 9.54 27.06 6.83
C PHE A 168 10.18 25.70 6.51
N GLY A 169 10.15 24.74 7.43
CA GLY A 169 10.62 23.38 7.17
C GLY A 169 9.78 22.70 6.10
N SER A 170 8.45 22.84 6.14
CA SER A 170 7.58 22.28 5.09
C SER A 170 7.70 22.99 3.74
N PHE A 171 7.86 24.32 3.72
CA PHE A 171 8.09 25.07 2.48
C PHE A 171 9.36 24.59 1.74
N ASN A 172 10.48 24.58 2.47
CA ASN A 172 11.78 24.22 1.92
C ASN A 172 11.96 22.71 1.78
N GLY A 173 11.18 21.93 2.51
CA GLY A 173 11.11 20.48 2.43
C GLY A 173 10.42 19.98 1.17
N GLY A 174 9.66 20.81 0.45
CA GLY A 174 9.06 20.46 -0.85
C GLY A 174 7.55 20.27 -0.87
N LEU A 175 6.86 20.62 0.22
CA LEU A 175 5.40 20.63 0.30
C LEU A 175 4.81 21.74 -0.58
N ASP A 176 3.69 21.49 -1.27
CA ASP A 176 3.03 22.47 -2.17
C ASP A 176 1.66 22.95 -1.65
N TYR A 177 1.08 22.24 -0.68
CA TYR A 177 -0.19 22.59 -0.03
C TYR A 177 -0.08 22.47 1.49
N SER A 178 -0.78 23.31 2.24
CA SER A 178 -0.72 23.29 3.71
C SER A 178 -2.01 23.80 4.34
N SER A 179 -2.16 23.51 5.63
CA SER A 179 -3.15 24.18 6.47
C SER A 179 -2.88 25.69 6.56
N SER A 180 -3.94 26.48 6.44
CA SER A 180 -3.92 27.93 6.64
C SER A 180 -3.50 28.35 8.05
N SER A 181 -3.52 27.42 9.03
CA SER A 181 -3.01 27.68 10.38
C SER A 181 -1.47 27.76 10.44
N ILE A 182 -0.77 27.05 9.56
CA ILE A 182 0.69 27.02 9.51
C ILE A 182 1.18 27.99 8.41
N TRP A 183 0.57 27.89 7.22
CA TRP A 183 0.84 28.78 6.08
C TRP A 183 -0.19 29.91 6.01
N SER A 184 -0.07 30.86 6.94
CA SER A 184 -0.81 32.11 6.86
C SER A 184 -0.15 33.11 5.90
N SER A 185 -0.92 34.08 5.38
CA SER A 185 -0.36 35.18 4.58
C SER A 185 0.77 35.91 5.32
N ASN A 186 0.66 36.05 6.65
CA ASN A 186 1.70 36.68 7.46
C ASN A 186 2.99 35.85 7.48
N THR A 187 2.88 34.53 7.60
CA THR A 187 4.02 33.62 7.61
C THR A 187 4.75 33.61 6.27
N ILE A 188 3.99 33.58 5.17
CA ILE A 188 4.54 33.60 3.80
C ILE A 188 5.24 34.93 3.53
N LEU A 189 4.58 36.07 3.82
CA LEU A 189 5.16 37.39 3.62
C LEU A 189 6.43 37.60 4.48
N ALA A 190 6.43 37.11 5.72
CA ALA A 190 7.61 37.14 6.58
C ALA A 190 8.77 36.31 5.99
N GLY A 191 8.46 35.12 5.44
CA GLY A 191 9.44 34.25 4.77
C GLY A 191 10.08 34.88 3.54
N ILE A 192 9.29 35.59 2.72
CA ILE A 192 9.82 36.31 1.57
C ILE A 192 10.68 37.50 2.02
N ALA A 193 10.19 38.27 3.00
CA ALA A 193 10.88 39.45 3.49
C ALA A 193 12.23 39.11 4.18
N ASN A 194 12.32 37.97 4.85
CA ASN A 194 13.53 37.52 5.54
C ASN A 194 14.42 36.60 4.69
N GLY A 195 14.01 36.25 3.46
CA GLY A 195 14.75 35.39 2.54
C GLY A 195 14.71 33.88 2.86
N THR A 196 13.91 33.46 3.83
CA THR A 196 13.75 32.03 4.21
C THR A 196 12.86 31.28 3.21
N LEU A 197 12.02 32.00 2.46
CA LEU A 197 11.22 31.50 1.34
C LEU A 197 11.58 32.31 0.09
N THR A 198 11.96 31.64 -0.98
CA THR A 198 12.26 32.30 -2.26
C THR A 198 10.98 32.52 -3.07
N GLN A 199 10.91 33.61 -3.84
CA GLN A 199 9.78 33.85 -4.75
C GLN A 199 9.64 32.72 -5.77
N ALA A 200 10.76 32.19 -6.28
CA ALA A 200 10.75 31.06 -7.21
C ALA A 200 10.09 29.81 -6.61
N ARG A 201 10.33 29.51 -5.32
CA ARG A 201 9.65 28.39 -4.65
C ARG A 201 8.16 28.65 -4.48
N LEU A 202 7.75 29.89 -4.18
CA LEU A 202 6.35 30.25 -4.07
C LEU A 202 5.61 30.14 -5.41
N ASP A 203 6.24 30.62 -6.48
CA ASP A 203 5.67 30.57 -7.83
C ASP A 203 5.51 29.12 -8.31
N ASP A 204 6.48 28.24 -8.02
CA ASP A 204 6.44 26.81 -8.30
C ASP A 204 5.25 26.10 -7.62
N MET A 205 4.90 26.47 -6.38
CA MET A 205 3.75 25.89 -5.66
C MET A 205 2.39 26.31 -6.23
N ALA A 206 2.30 27.46 -6.91
CA ALA A 206 1.02 28.10 -7.26
C ALA A 206 0.46 27.70 -8.64
N VAL A 207 1.11 26.81 -9.39
CA VAL A 207 0.71 26.42 -10.75
C VAL A 207 -0.22 25.19 -10.72
N GLY A 208 -1.53 25.39 -10.59
CA GLY A 208 -2.51 24.33 -10.90
C GLY A 208 -3.91 24.51 -10.31
N GLU A 209 -4.84 25.11 -11.05
CA GLU A 209 -6.28 24.96 -10.81
C GLU A 209 -7.06 24.96 -12.13
N THR A 210 -7.88 23.92 -12.36
CA THR A 210 -8.95 23.92 -13.38
C THR A 210 -10.16 23.11 -12.92
N ALA A 211 -11.33 23.47 -13.48
CA ALA A 211 -12.68 23.44 -12.95
C ALA A 211 -13.50 22.13 -13.02
N ASP A 212 -14.60 22.10 -12.25
CA ASP A 212 -15.62 21.05 -12.07
C ASP A 212 -16.59 20.83 -13.26
N VAL A 213 -17.05 19.57 -13.44
CA VAL A 213 -18.25 19.16 -14.22
C VAL A 213 -18.86 17.87 -13.60
N ASP A 214 -20.17 17.60 -13.82
CA ASP A 214 -21.04 16.57 -13.21
C ASP A 214 -21.59 15.55 -14.24
N VAL A 215 -21.65 14.24 -13.93
CA VAL A 215 -22.78 13.28 -14.21
C VAL A 215 -22.52 11.82 -13.72
N ARG A 216 -23.57 11.15 -13.19
CA ARG A 216 -23.59 9.92 -12.33
C ARG A 216 -23.68 8.54 -13.03
N ALA A 217 -23.27 7.45 -12.33
CA ALA A 217 -23.66 6.03 -12.58
C ALA A 217 -23.59 5.09 -11.32
N ASN A 218 -24.10 3.84 -11.41
CA ASN A 218 -24.25 2.82 -10.34
C ASN A 218 -23.31 1.60 -10.55
N HIS A 219 -22.52 1.20 -9.54
CA HIS A 219 -21.40 0.24 -9.67
C HIS A 219 -21.51 -1.10 -8.92
N SER A 220 -22.68 -1.46 -8.39
CA SER A 220 -22.84 -2.68 -7.55
C SER A 220 -22.40 -4.00 -8.22
N ALA A 221 -22.55 -4.11 -9.55
CA ALA A 221 -22.11 -5.28 -10.31
C ALA A 221 -20.58 -5.46 -10.31
N ILE A 222 -19.82 -4.36 -10.30
CA ILE A 222 -18.35 -4.39 -10.32
C ILE A 222 -17.82 -4.87 -8.98
N VAL A 223 -18.41 -4.40 -7.88
CA VAL A 223 -18.04 -4.85 -6.52
C VAL A 223 -18.23 -6.36 -6.37
N ARG A 224 -19.36 -6.91 -6.85
CA ARG A 224 -19.61 -8.36 -6.83
C ARG A 224 -18.58 -9.15 -7.66
N THR A 225 -18.25 -8.69 -8.86
CA THR A 225 -17.26 -9.36 -9.72
C THR A 225 -15.85 -9.34 -9.12
N VAL A 226 -15.43 -8.18 -8.58
CA VAL A 226 -14.13 -8.06 -7.91
C VAL A 226 -14.10 -8.94 -6.67
N GLY A 227 -15.14 -8.90 -5.84
CA GLY A 227 -15.27 -9.75 -4.67
C GLY A 227 -15.09 -11.23 -5.05
N ALA A 228 -15.83 -11.73 -6.05
CA ALA A 228 -15.73 -13.12 -6.48
C ALA A 228 -14.34 -13.50 -7.04
N ALA A 229 -13.66 -12.57 -7.71
CA ALA A 229 -12.32 -12.81 -8.28
C ALA A 229 -11.19 -12.71 -7.25
N ALA A 230 -11.38 -11.91 -6.19
CA ALA A 230 -10.43 -11.69 -5.11
C ALA A 230 -10.46 -12.79 -4.03
N LEU A 231 -11.55 -13.57 -3.96
CA LEU A 231 -11.67 -14.71 -3.04
C LEU A 231 -10.55 -15.74 -3.31
N VAL A 232 -9.69 -15.95 -2.31
CA VAL A 232 -8.61 -16.95 -2.32
C VAL A 232 -9.12 -18.17 -1.55
N LEU A 233 -9.18 -19.37 -2.13
CA LEU A 233 -9.63 -20.55 -1.37
C LEU A 233 -8.53 -21.01 -0.37
N LEU A 234 -8.61 -20.61 0.91
CA LEU A 234 -7.69 -20.95 2.03
C LEU A 234 -8.40 -20.95 3.37
N LYS A 235 -7.82 -21.62 4.40
CA LYS A 235 -8.41 -22.08 5.70
C LYS A 235 -8.49 -21.03 6.88
N ASN A 236 -9.69 -20.77 7.51
CA ASN A 236 -10.21 -20.03 8.74
C ASN A 236 -11.50 -19.11 8.64
N GLU A 237 -12.01 -18.49 9.74
CA GLU A 237 -13.06 -17.43 9.87
C GLU A 237 -12.66 -16.25 10.79
N ASN A 238 -13.23 -15.06 10.48
CA ASN A 238 -13.44 -13.84 11.28
C ASN A 238 -12.28 -12.88 11.67
N ASN A 239 -12.60 -11.57 11.56
CA ASN A 239 -11.73 -10.38 11.63
C ASN A 239 -10.97 -10.25 12.95
N ASP A 240 -9.64 -10.14 12.87
CA ASP A 240 -8.84 -9.45 13.88
C ASP A 240 -9.06 -7.94 13.76
N MET A 241 -9.21 -7.24 14.89
CA MET A 241 -9.31 -5.77 14.89
C MET A 241 -8.03 -5.17 14.33
N SER A 242 -8.16 -4.47 13.20
CA SER A 242 -7.12 -3.73 12.52
C SER A 242 -7.75 -2.41 12.08
N SER A 243 -7.11 -1.28 12.38
CA SER A 243 -7.63 0.04 12.01
C SER A 243 -6.51 1.05 11.87
N GLU A 244 -6.78 2.11 11.12
CA GLU A 244 -5.95 3.30 11.13
C GLU A 244 -5.66 3.77 12.57
N GLY A 245 -4.39 4.05 12.86
CA GLY A 245 -3.92 4.50 14.18
C GLY A 245 -3.58 3.41 15.18
N VAL A 246 -3.81 2.12 14.88
CA VAL A 246 -3.49 1.00 15.78
C VAL A 246 -2.97 -0.21 14.99
N ASP A 247 -1.77 -0.67 15.32
CA ASP A 247 -1.27 -1.95 14.81
C ASP A 247 -1.91 -3.14 15.54
N ARG A 248 -2.03 -4.27 14.85
CA ARG A 248 -2.51 -5.53 15.41
C ARG A 248 -1.55 -6.02 16.50
N THR A 249 -2.11 -6.57 17.57
CA THR A 249 -1.34 -7.16 18.68
C THR A 249 -1.08 -8.65 18.50
N GLU A 250 -1.86 -9.31 17.65
CA GLU A 250 -1.80 -10.75 17.41
C GLU A 250 -2.11 -11.08 15.94
N LEU A 251 -1.50 -12.15 15.42
CA LEU A 251 -1.86 -12.78 14.14
C LEU A 251 -2.67 -14.06 14.38
N ARG A 252 -2.90 -14.41 15.65
CA ARG A 252 -3.69 -15.56 16.08
C ARG A 252 -4.57 -15.18 17.28
N ASN A 253 -5.87 -15.41 17.13
CA ASN A 253 -6.83 -15.21 18.18
C ASN A 253 -7.35 -16.55 18.74
N THR A 254 -7.18 -16.76 20.04
CA THR A 254 -7.53 -18.04 20.70
C THR A 254 -9.04 -18.26 20.80
N GLU A 255 -9.82 -17.19 20.97
CA GLU A 255 -11.28 -17.28 21.08
C GLU A 255 -11.90 -17.70 19.73
N GLN A 256 -11.46 -17.09 18.65
CA GLN A 256 -11.84 -17.46 17.28
C GLN A 256 -11.42 -18.90 16.95
N ASP A 257 -10.18 -19.29 17.30
CA ASP A 257 -9.71 -20.66 17.10
C ASP A 257 -10.60 -21.67 17.88
N THR A 258 -11.05 -21.28 19.07
CA THR A 258 -11.96 -22.08 19.91
C THR A 258 -13.34 -22.19 19.28
N MET A 259 -13.88 -21.12 18.71
CA MET A 259 -15.14 -21.13 17.96
C MET A 259 -15.08 -22.12 16.80
N VAL A 260 -14.04 -22.04 15.97
CA VAL A 260 -13.87 -22.89 14.78
C VAL A 260 -13.73 -24.35 15.16
N THR A 261 -12.90 -24.66 16.16
CA THR A 261 -12.74 -26.02 16.66
C THR A 261 -14.02 -26.57 17.29
N SER A 262 -14.77 -25.76 18.03
CA SER A 262 -16.06 -26.16 18.63
C SER A 262 -17.09 -26.52 17.58
N VAL A 263 -17.21 -25.74 16.49
CA VAL A 263 -18.09 -26.07 15.36
C VAL A 263 -17.62 -27.35 14.68
N ALA A 264 -16.33 -27.46 14.37
CA ALA A 264 -15.75 -28.63 13.73
C ALA A 264 -15.90 -29.92 14.57
N SER A 265 -15.92 -29.83 15.90
CA SER A 265 -16.19 -30.98 16.77
C SER A 265 -17.63 -31.48 16.69
N ASN A 266 -18.58 -30.64 16.29
CA ASN A 266 -19.99 -30.99 16.13
C ASN A 266 -20.38 -31.27 14.67
N CYS A 267 -19.60 -30.79 13.70
CA CYS A 267 -19.88 -30.89 12.28
C CYS A 267 -18.64 -31.37 11.51
N ASN A 268 -18.73 -32.55 10.89
CA ASN A 268 -17.63 -33.16 10.13
C ASN A 268 -17.44 -32.63 8.70
N ASN A 269 -18.28 -31.69 8.27
CA ASN A 269 -18.19 -31.03 6.97
C ASN A 269 -18.28 -29.51 7.15
N THR A 270 -17.35 -28.96 7.90
CA THR A 270 -17.30 -27.53 8.21
C THR A 270 -16.54 -26.80 7.10
N ILE A 271 -17.17 -25.77 6.53
CA ILE A 271 -16.50 -24.77 5.70
C ILE A 271 -16.35 -23.52 6.54
N VAL A 272 -15.18 -22.91 6.49
CA VAL A 272 -14.87 -21.67 7.21
C VAL A 272 -14.61 -20.56 6.17
N VAL A 273 -14.81 -19.29 6.51
CA VAL A 273 -14.57 -18.11 5.64
C VAL A 273 -13.80 -16.95 6.31
N VAL A 274 -12.54 -16.70 5.97
CA VAL A 274 -11.70 -15.67 6.59
C VAL A 274 -11.98 -14.32 5.95
N ASN A 275 -12.45 -13.37 6.74
CA ASN A 275 -12.28 -11.96 6.40
C ASN A 275 -11.24 -11.40 7.36
N THR A 276 -10.20 -10.76 6.83
CA THR A 276 -9.10 -10.18 7.62
C THR A 276 -8.30 -9.20 6.76
N VAL A 277 -7.62 -8.29 7.42
CA VAL A 277 -6.81 -7.21 6.82
C VAL A 277 -5.42 -7.69 6.40
N GLY A 278 -4.94 -8.82 6.93
CA GLY A 278 -3.62 -9.34 6.60
C GLY A 278 -3.42 -10.77 7.10
N ALA A 279 -2.16 -11.19 7.27
CA ALA A 279 -1.86 -12.58 7.65
C ALA A 279 -2.61 -13.01 8.92
N ARG A 280 -3.31 -14.16 8.85
CA ARG A 280 -3.98 -14.81 9.98
C ARG A 280 -3.45 -16.24 10.11
N ILE A 281 -2.80 -16.53 11.23
CA ILE A 281 -2.16 -17.83 11.47
C ILE A 281 -3.18 -18.85 11.93
N SER A 282 -3.27 -19.94 11.20
CA SER A 282 -4.37 -20.89 11.30
C SER A 282 -4.00 -22.27 11.86
N ASP A 283 -2.74 -22.45 12.25
CA ASP A 283 -2.12 -23.77 12.46
C ASP A 283 -2.80 -24.66 13.52
N THR A 284 -3.58 -24.08 14.41
CA THR A 284 -4.37 -24.76 15.46
C THR A 284 -5.44 -25.69 14.93
N TRP A 285 -6.16 -25.27 13.90
CA TRP A 285 -7.33 -26.00 13.40
C TRP A 285 -7.23 -26.27 11.88
N ILE A 286 -6.24 -25.69 11.19
CA ILE A 286 -6.03 -25.89 9.75
C ILE A 286 -5.86 -27.37 9.34
N LYS A 287 -5.43 -28.23 10.25
CA LYS A 287 -5.26 -29.68 10.01
C LYS A 287 -6.42 -30.55 10.51
N ASN A 288 -7.46 -29.95 11.12
CA ASN A 288 -8.63 -30.70 11.57
C ASN A 288 -9.39 -31.27 10.36
N GLU A 289 -9.60 -32.59 10.34
CA GLU A 289 -10.25 -33.34 9.26
C GLU A 289 -11.71 -32.96 9.05
N ASN A 290 -12.40 -32.51 10.11
CA ASN A 290 -13.80 -32.07 10.06
C ASN A 290 -14.00 -30.73 9.35
N ILE A 291 -12.91 -30.02 9.04
CA ILE A 291 -12.95 -28.78 8.27
C ILE A 291 -12.43 -29.07 6.87
N THR A 292 -13.36 -29.10 5.91
CA THR A 292 -13.19 -29.70 4.59
C THR A 292 -12.76 -28.70 3.52
N ALA A 293 -13.10 -27.43 3.69
CA ALA A 293 -12.68 -26.35 2.80
C ALA A 293 -12.74 -25.03 3.55
N VAL A 294 -12.02 -24.04 3.06
CA VAL A 294 -12.24 -22.65 3.46
C VAL A 294 -11.78 -21.70 2.40
N ILE A 295 -12.39 -20.54 2.45
CA ILE A 295 -12.20 -19.36 1.64
C ILE A 295 -11.60 -18.23 2.49
N TYR A 296 -10.54 -17.61 2.02
CA TYR A 296 -9.91 -16.40 2.53
C TYR A 296 -10.29 -15.23 1.63
N GLY A 297 -11.22 -14.42 2.11
CA GLY A 297 -11.84 -13.34 1.36
C GLY A 297 -11.23 -11.96 1.54
N GLY A 298 -10.37 -11.75 2.54
CA GLY A 298 -9.86 -10.41 2.81
C GLY A 298 -11.00 -9.44 3.14
N LEU A 299 -11.03 -8.27 2.50
CA LEU A 299 -12.12 -7.30 2.61
C LEU A 299 -12.98 -7.26 1.32
N LEU A 300 -14.12 -7.94 1.34
CA LEU A 300 -14.97 -8.14 0.15
C LEU A 300 -15.98 -7.02 -0.13
N GLY A 301 -16.01 -5.99 0.73
CA GLY A 301 -16.95 -4.88 0.61
C GLY A 301 -18.42 -5.30 0.77
N GLN A 302 -19.32 -4.47 0.24
CA GLN A 302 -20.77 -4.57 0.47
C GLN A 302 -21.43 -5.82 -0.15
N GLU A 303 -20.83 -6.42 -1.18
CA GLU A 303 -21.38 -7.60 -1.88
C GLU A 303 -20.76 -8.93 -1.42
N SER A 304 -20.10 -8.94 -0.26
CA SER A 304 -19.35 -10.08 0.28
C SER A 304 -20.14 -11.39 0.26
N GLY A 305 -21.37 -11.39 0.79
CA GLY A 305 -22.23 -12.57 0.84
C GLY A 305 -22.56 -13.12 -0.55
N ASN A 306 -22.88 -12.24 -1.51
CA ASN A 306 -23.22 -12.63 -2.88
C ASN A 306 -22.00 -13.25 -3.59
N SER A 307 -20.83 -12.61 -3.47
CA SER A 307 -19.59 -13.15 -4.05
C SER A 307 -19.19 -14.50 -3.45
N LEU A 308 -19.41 -14.68 -2.14
CA LEU A 308 -19.07 -15.90 -1.44
C LEU A 308 -19.97 -17.06 -1.90
N VAL A 309 -21.27 -16.82 -2.02
CA VAL A 309 -22.25 -17.82 -2.49
C VAL A 309 -21.92 -18.28 -3.91
N ASP A 310 -21.51 -17.37 -4.79
CA ASP A 310 -21.12 -17.70 -6.17
C ASP A 310 -19.95 -18.70 -6.21
N ILE A 311 -18.97 -18.58 -5.31
CA ILE A 311 -17.86 -19.54 -5.18
C ILE A 311 -18.32 -20.84 -4.53
N LEU A 312 -19.05 -20.77 -3.41
CA LEU A 312 -19.49 -21.94 -2.65
C LEU A 312 -20.37 -22.88 -3.49
N TYR A 313 -21.24 -22.31 -4.33
CA TYR A 313 -22.11 -23.05 -5.24
C TYR A 313 -21.49 -23.31 -6.61
N ARG A 314 -20.19 -23.01 -6.77
CA ARG A 314 -19.42 -23.23 -8.01
C ARG A 314 -20.00 -22.54 -9.23
N ALA A 315 -20.73 -21.45 -9.04
CA ALA A 315 -21.12 -20.57 -10.14
C ALA A 315 -19.87 -19.89 -10.73
N VAL A 316 -18.86 -19.66 -9.89
CA VAL A 316 -17.54 -19.14 -10.28
C VAL A 316 -16.44 -20.02 -9.70
N ASN A 317 -15.36 -20.22 -10.46
CA ASN A 317 -14.17 -20.91 -10.00
C ASN A 317 -13.30 -19.94 -9.17
N PRO A 318 -12.85 -20.29 -7.95
CA PRO A 318 -11.93 -19.44 -7.20
C PRO A 318 -10.62 -19.27 -7.98
N SER A 319 -10.21 -18.01 -8.12
CA SER A 319 -9.03 -17.60 -8.87
C SER A 319 -8.08 -16.71 -8.06
N GLY A 320 -8.49 -16.27 -6.86
CA GLY A 320 -7.67 -15.43 -6.00
C GLY A 320 -6.38 -16.14 -5.59
N ARG A 321 -5.34 -15.34 -5.37
CA ARG A 321 -4.02 -15.76 -4.90
C ARG A 321 -3.62 -14.84 -3.74
N LEU A 322 -2.90 -15.37 -2.76
CA LEU A 322 -2.38 -14.57 -1.65
C LEU A 322 -1.44 -13.48 -2.15
N THR A 323 -1.59 -12.29 -1.58
CA THR A 323 -0.72 -11.13 -1.84
C THR A 323 0.26 -10.88 -0.68
N HIS A 324 0.31 -11.81 0.27
CA HIS A 324 1.21 -11.84 1.43
C HIS A 324 1.42 -13.29 1.87
N THR A 325 2.48 -13.53 2.63
CA THR A 325 2.81 -14.87 3.11
C THR A 325 2.07 -15.20 4.41
N ILE A 326 1.61 -16.45 4.56
CA ILE A 326 1.04 -16.95 5.82
C ILE A 326 2.00 -17.98 6.42
N SER A 327 2.60 -17.61 7.55
CA SER A 327 3.45 -18.49 8.36
C SER A 327 2.65 -19.45 9.26
N LYS A 328 3.30 -20.52 9.72
CA LYS A 328 2.79 -21.44 10.76
C LYS A 328 2.81 -20.86 12.17
N ASN A 329 3.71 -19.90 12.44
CA ASN A 329 3.90 -19.29 13.74
C ASN A 329 4.31 -17.81 13.58
N GLU A 330 3.91 -16.99 14.54
CA GLU A 330 4.23 -15.55 14.63
C GLU A 330 5.73 -15.33 14.70
N SER A 331 6.45 -16.17 15.47
CA SER A 331 7.90 -16.06 15.66
C SER A 331 8.73 -16.22 14.38
N ASN A 332 8.11 -16.67 13.28
CA ASN A 332 8.80 -16.83 12.01
C ASN A 332 8.86 -15.54 11.20
N TYR A 333 8.02 -14.53 11.48
CA TYR A 333 8.15 -13.22 10.85
C TYR A 333 9.37 -12.51 11.44
N ASN A 334 10.17 -11.88 10.58
CA ASN A 334 11.40 -11.21 10.97
C ASN A 334 11.19 -9.82 11.57
N VAL A 335 10.03 -9.21 11.31
CA VAL A 335 9.76 -7.83 11.72
C VAL A 335 8.46 -7.75 12.53
N ASN A 336 8.60 -7.24 13.75
CA ASN A 336 7.49 -6.82 14.61
C ASN A 336 7.32 -5.30 14.55
N VAL A 337 6.22 -4.80 15.13
CA VAL A 337 6.01 -3.38 15.38
C VAL A 337 7.17 -2.82 16.21
N CYS A 338 7.73 -1.68 15.78
CA CYS A 338 8.84 -1.03 16.45
C CYS A 338 8.31 -0.04 17.50
N GLU A 339 8.64 -0.30 18.77
CA GLU A 339 8.21 0.53 19.91
C GLU A 339 9.22 1.66 20.25
N THR A 340 10.28 1.81 19.45
CA THR A 340 11.34 2.79 19.68
C THR A 340 11.17 4.01 18.78
N ALA A 341 11.69 5.16 19.23
CA ALA A 341 11.66 6.41 18.45
C ALA A 341 12.43 6.32 17.11
N VAL A 342 13.35 5.37 16.99
CA VAL A 342 14.11 5.08 15.77
C VAL A 342 13.94 3.60 15.43
N CYS A 343 13.51 3.34 14.20
CA CYS A 343 13.23 2.01 13.66
C CYS A 343 14.18 1.74 12.49
N ASN A 344 15.21 0.95 12.76
CA ASN A 344 16.21 0.57 11.76
C ASN A 344 15.70 -0.60 10.92
N TYR A 345 15.71 -0.44 9.60
CA TYR A 345 15.26 -1.45 8.64
C TYR A 345 16.43 -2.36 8.29
N THR A 346 16.93 -3.09 9.29
CA THR A 346 18.12 -3.96 9.17
C THR A 346 17.88 -5.19 8.30
N GLU A 347 16.61 -5.54 8.07
CA GLU A 347 16.19 -6.58 7.13
C GLU A 347 16.42 -6.21 5.65
N GLY A 348 16.57 -4.91 5.36
CA GLY A 348 16.72 -4.39 4.01
C GLY A 348 15.59 -4.83 3.07
N ASN A 349 15.94 -5.39 1.91
CA ASN A 349 14.97 -5.86 0.89
C ASN A 349 14.24 -7.17 1.25
N TYR A 350 14.56 -7.79 2.38
CA TYR A 350 14.02 -9.08 2.76
C TYR A 350 12.80 -8.89 3.67
N ILE A 351 11.69 -8.48 3.06
CA ILE A 351 10.35 -8.42 3.66
C ILE A 351 9.45 -9.50 3.04
N ASP A 352 8.40 -9.88 3.77
CA ASP A 352 7.45 -10.95 3.40
C ASP A 352 8.15 -12.17 2.77
N TYR A 353 7.68 -12.67 1.62
CA TYR A 353 8.17 -13.90 0.99
C TYR A 353 9.68 -13.87 0.71
N LYS A 354 10.26 -12.70 0.39
CA LYS A 354 11.71 -12.58 0.13
C LYS A 354 12.54 -12.99 1.35
N TYR A 355 12.04 -12.72 2.56
CA TYR A 355 12.65 -13.21 3.78
C TYR A 355 12.49 -14.73 3.92
N PHE A 356 11.27 -15.25 3.77
CA PHE A 356 11.00 -16.67 3.93
C PHE A 356 11.77 -17.54 2.94
N ASP A 357 11.91 -17.09 1.68
CA ASP A 357 12.68 -17.76 0.64
C ASP A 357 14.17 -17.73 0.95
N LYS A 358 14.72 -16.56 1.32
CA LYS A 358 16.15 -16.42 1.63
C LYS A 358 16.59 -17.31 2.80
N TYR A 359 15.76 -17.42 3.82
CA TYR A 359 16.08 -18.17 5.04
C TYR A 359 15.45 -19.57 5.08
N ASN A 360 14.78 -19.99 4.00
CA ASN A 360 14.12 -21.28 3.85
C ASN A 360 13.21 -21.64 5.05
N VAL A 361 12.43 -20.65 5.50
CA VAL A 361 11.57 -20.79 6.67
C VAL A 361 10.28 -21.51 6.26
N THR A 362 9.86 -22.51 7.03
CA THR A 362 8.70 -23.33 6.66
C THR A 362 7.38 -22.58 6.80
N LEU A 363 6.67 -22.44 5.69
CA LEU A 363 5.41 -21.71 5.58
C LEU A 363 4.16 -22.58 5.73
N ARG A 364 3.03 -21.91 5.97
CA ARG A 364 1.70 -22.50 5.88
C ARG A 364 1.15 -22.35 4.46
N TYR A 365 1.14 -21.11 3.96
CA TYR A 365 0.78 -20.77 2.58
C TYR A 365 1.75 -19.69 2.08
N GLU A 366 2.35 -19.93 0.93
CA GLU A 366 3.29 -19.03 0.27
C GLU A 366 2.59 -17.84 -0.41
N PHE A 367 3.35 -16.76 -0.65
CA PHE A 367 2.92 -15.69 -1.52
C PHE A 367 2.53 -16.23 -2.90
N GLY A 368 1.40 -15.76 -3.44
CA GLY A 368 0.86 -16.25 -4.70
C GLY A 368 0.13 -17.60 -4.61
N PHE A 369 -0.01 -18.20 -3.42
CA PHE A 369 -0.76 -19.45 -3.26
C PHE A 369 -2.27 -19.22 -3.39
N GLY A 370 -2.97 -20.20 -3.97
CA GLY A 370 -4.43 -20.25 -4.04
C GLY A 370 -4.89 -21.50 -4.78
N LEU A 371 -5.97 -22.11 -4.31
CA LEU A 371 -6.54 -23.28 -4.98
C LEU A 371 -7.60 -22.87 -6.00
N SER A 372 -7.84 -23.78 -6.93
CA SER A 372 -8.88 -23.69 -7.95
C SER A 372 -9.69 -24.99 -7.96
N PHE A 373 -10.88 -25.00 -8.56
CA PHE A 373 -11.64 -26.23 -8.77
C PHE A 373 -11.07 -27.13 -9.87
N THR A 374 -10.00 -26.68 -10.54
CA THR A 374 -9.23 -27.44 -11.54
C THR A 374 -7.73 -27.30 -11.28
N THR A 375 -6.93 -28.11 -11.98
CA THR A 375 -5.47 -28.04 -11.99
C THR A 375 -4.97 -27.44 -13.31
N PHE A 376 -3.75 -26.91 -13.28
CA PHE A 376 -3.08 -26.30 -14.44
C PHE A 376 -1.66 -26.86 -14.55
N ASP A 377 -1.26 -27.27 -15.76
CA ASP A 377 0.09 -27.72 -16.07
C ASP A 377 0.82 -26.65 -16.89
N TYR A 378 2.07 -26.35 -16.53
CA TYR A 378 2.93 -25.40 -17.24
C TYR A 378 3.96 -26.16 -18.09
N SER A 379 4.12 -25.75 -19.34
CA SER A 379 5.10 -26.32 -20.27
C SER A 379 5.60 -25.26 -21.26
N GLU A 380 6.65 -25.59 -22.04
CA GLU A 380 7.15 -24.75 -23.14
C GLU A 380 7.64 -23.33 -22.75
N LEU A 381 8.38 -23.21 -21.63
CA LEU A 381 9.00 -21.94 -21.25
C LEU A 381 10.03 -21.48 -22.32
N SER A 382 9.77 -20.34 -22.95
CA SER A 382 10.69 -19.70 -23.89
C SER A 382 11.16 -18.34 -23.37
N VAL A 383 12.47 -18.11 -23.37
CA VAL A 383 13.07 -16.82 -22.99
C VAL A 383 13.79 -16.26 -24.21
N SER A 384 13.54 -15.00 -24.55
CA SER A 384 14.22 -14.29 -25.63
C SER A 384 14.74 -12.95 -25.13
N ILE A 385 15.99 -12.63 -25.47
CA ILE A 385 16.60 -11.36 -25.14
C ILE A 385 16.11 -10.32 -26.15
N THR A 386 15.41 -9.30 -25.67
CA THR A 386 14.90 -8.20 -26.50
C THR A 386 15.88 -7.04 -26.60
N ASN A 387 16.74 -6.85 -25.58
CA ASN A 387 17.76 -5.80 -25.55
C ASN A 387 19.02 -6.27 -24.80
N SER A 388 19.99 -6.82 -25.53
CA SER A 388 21.25 -7.32 -24.93
C SER A 388 22.09 -6.23 -24.26
N SER A 389 21.96 -4.97 -24.71
CA SER A 389 22.71 -3.85 -24.15
C SER A 389 22.18 -3.45 -22.77
N ALA A 390 20.87 -3.57 -22.52
CA ALA A 390 20.28 -3.32 -21.20
C ALA A 390 20.81 -4.29 -20.14
N ILE A 391 21.05 -5.56 -20.50
CA ILE A 391 21.59 -6.59 -19.59
C ILE A 391 23.02 -6.26 -19.13
N SER A 392 23.77 -5.48 -19.93
CA SER A 392 25.17 -5.15 -19.62
C SER A 392 25.32 -4.04 -18.57
N SER A 393 24.25 -3.33 -18.23
CA SER A 393 24.25 -2.29 -17.21
C SER A 393 23.53 -2.75 -15.95
N THR A 394 24.16 -2.56 -14.80
CA THR A 394 23.55 -2.83 -13.49
C THR A 394 22.48 -1.80 -13.14
N TYR A 395 22.53 -0.61 -13.75
CA TYR A 395 21.65 0.52 -13.45
C TYR A 395 21.10 1.16 -14.73
N PRO A 396 19.92 1.80 -14.67
CA PRO A 396 19.42 2.59 -15.78
C PRO A 396 20.30 3.82 -16.00
N THR A 397 20.54 4.14 -17.26
CA THR A 397 21.48 5.15 -17.78
C THR A 397 20.80 6.21 -18.65
N GLY A 398 19.52 6.06 -18.91
CA GLY A 398 18.71 6.93 -19.74
C GLY A 398 18.53 8.32 -19.14
N VAL A 399 18.06 9.24 -19.97
CA VAL A 399 17.78 10.61 -19.56
C VAL A 399 16.59 10.61 -18.59
N LEU A 400 16.62 11.47 -17.57
CA LEU A 400 15.49 11.65 -16.66
C LEU A 400 14.26 12.18 -17.41
N SER A 401 13.10 11.61 -17.10
CA SER A 401 11.77 11.97 -17.62
C SER A 401 10.72 11.78 -16.52
N VAL A 402 9.44 11.99 -16.84
CA VAL A 402 8.34 11.74 -15.90
C VAL A 402 8.30 10.25 -15.57
N GLY A 403 8.39 9.95 -14.27
CA GLY A 403 8.59 8.60 -13.75
C GLY A 403 10.05 8.30 -13.44
N GLY A 404 11.04 8.93 -14.06
CA GLY A 404 12.46 8.69 -13.84
C GLY A 404 13.21 8.48 -15.16
N LYS A 405 14.35 7.77 -15.13
CA LYS A 405 15.16 7.52 -16.34
C LYS A 405 14.37 6.80 -17.44
N THR A 406 14.60 7.14 -18.70
CA THR A 406 13.81 6.63 -19.85
C THR A 406 14.06 5.16 -20.22
N ASP A 407 15.19 4.60 -19.78
CA ASP A 407 15.56 3.20 -20.00
C ASP A 407 15.22 2.30 -18.81
N LEU A 408 14.44 2.85 -17.87
CA LEU A 408 13.69 2.11 -16.85
C LEU A 408 12.54 1.33 -17.48
#